data_AF-A0A2M7UD04-F1
#
_entry.id   AF-A0A2M7UD04-F1
#
_cell.length_a   1.000
_cell.length_b   1.000
_cell.length_c   1.000
_cell.angle_alpha   90.00
_cell.angle_beta   90.00
_cell.angle_gamma   90.00
#
_symmetry.space_group_name_H-M   'P 1'
#
loop_
_entity.id
_entity.type
_entity.pdbx_description
1 polymer ?
#
loop_
_entity_poly.entity_id
_entity_poly.type
_entity_poly.pdbx_seq_one_letter_code
_entity_poly.pdbx_strand_id
1 'polypeptide(L)'
;GFYDDAVEISAAEHDGLSKLPFDENEFADAIGAPALKGEAGFTRLEQLWARPTLDINGIWGGFQGPGAKTVIPAEAHAKLSMRLVPNQDWQKITKQVLAHLIAITPESVEISITPMHGGRGYLAGIDSPAIQAAKAALAEGFGTEAVLTREGGSIPIVPMLAEVLNAEVLLVGFGLPDQNAHAPDENLDLENFHKGIRSLVILYQNLSELKPI
;
A
#
# COMPACT_ATOMS: atom_id res chain seq x y z
N GLY A 1 5.09 17.69 10.16
CA GLY A 1 3.66 17.43 9.90
C GLY A 1 3.44 16.01 9.44
N PHE A 2 2.89 15.86 8.24
CA PHE A 2 2.40 14.58 7.68
C PHE A 2 3.49 13.51 7.53
N TYR A 3 4.71 13.91 7.17
CA TYR A 3 5.84 13.01 6.92
C TYR A 3 6.73 12.72 8.12
N ASP A 4 6.55 13.41 9.26
CA ASP A 4 7.54 13.40 10.35
C ASP A 4 7.76 12.01 10.97
N ASP A 5 6.71 11.19 11.00
CA ASP A 5 6.76 9.84 11.56
C ASP A 5 6.88 8.76 10.47
N ALA A 6 7.03 9.14 9.20
CA ALA A 6 7.21 8.16 8.13
C ALA A 6 8.59 7.50 8.25
N VAL A 7 8.65 6.17 8.24
CA VAL A 7 9.93 5.47 8.28
C VAL A 7 10.78 5.85 7.06
N GLU A 8 12.06 6.13 7.29
CA GLU A 8 13.00 6.37 6.20
C GLU A 8 13.29 5.07 5.46
N ILE A 9 13.47 5.19 4.14
CA ILE A 9 13.86 4.08 3.28
C ILE A 9 15.38 3.92 3.40
N SER A 10 15.82 2.77 3.91
CA SER A 10 17.25 2.51 4.05
C SER A 10 17.94 2.36 2.68
N ALA A 11 19.24 2.59 2.60
CA ALA A 11 20.00 2.38 1.36
C ALA A 11 19.89 0.94 0.85
N ALA A 12 19.90 -0.05 1.75
CA ALA A 12 19.76 -1.47 1.39
C ALA A 12 18.38 -1.76 0.79
N GLU A 13 17.33 -1.12 1.33
CA GLU A 13 15.97 -1.24 0.80
C GLU A 13 15.85 -0.54 -0.56
N HIS A 14 16.38 0.67 -0.70
CA HIS A 14 16.42 1.40 -1.98
C HIS A 14 17.11 0.58 -3.08
N ASP A 15 18.29 0.02 -2.78
CA ASP A 15 19.05 -0.83 -3.71
C ASP A 15 18.29 -2.13 -4.06
N GLY A 16 17.53 -2.68 -3.11
CA GLY A 16 16.69 -3.86 -3.32
C GLY A 16 15.51 -3.56 -4.25
N LEU A 17 14.77 -2.50 -3.95
CA LEU A 17 13.62 -2.05 -4.73
C LEU A 17 14.03 -1.63 -6.15
N SER A 18 15.17 -0.98 -6.32
CA SER A 18 15.67 -0.52 -7.63
C SER A 18 16.08 -1.66 -8.57
N LYS A 19 16.27 -2.88 -8.05
CA LYS A 19 16.58 -4.08 -8.85
C LYS A 19 15.34 -4.83 -9.33
N LEU A 20 14.16 -4.44 -8.84
CA LEU A 20 12.92 -5.09 -9.24
C LEU A 20 12.62 -4.79 -10.71
N PRO A 21 12.10 -5.77 -11.48
CA PRO A 21 11.75 -5.57 -12.88
C PRO A 21 10.49 -4.73 -12.97
N PHE A 22 10.64 -3.41 -12.94
CA PHE A 22 9.54 -2.44 -13.04
C PHE A 22 9.84 -1.43 -14.15
N ASP A 23 9.01 -1.43 -15.19
CA ASP A 23 9.07 -0.45 -16.26
C ASP A 23 7.98 0.62 -16.07
N GLU A 24 8.41 1.87 -15.92
CA GLU A 24 7.47 2.98 -15.70
C GLU A 24 6.54 3.24 -16.89
N ASN A 25 7.01 2.98 -18.12
CA ASN A 25 6.20 3.18 -19.32
C ASN A 25 5.15 2.08 -19.44
N GLU A 26 5.54 0.82 -19.23
CA GLU A 26 4.60 -0.30 -19.23
C GLU A 26 3.52 -0.11 -18.15
N PHE A 27 3.92 0.34 -16.95
CA PHE A 27 2.97 0.65 -15.88
C PHE A 27 2.01 1.79 -16.27
N ALA A 28 2.53 2.88 -16.86
CA ALA A 28 1.71 4.00 -17.32
C ALA A 28 0.72 3.59 -18.41
N ASP A 29 1.18 2.80 -19.39
CA ASP A 29 0.36 2.27 -20.47
C ASP A 29 -0.75 1.35 -19.93
N ALA A 30 -0.44 0.47 -18.97
CA ALA A 30 -1.39 -0.45 -18.36
C ALA A 30 -2.55 0.26 -17.66
N ILE A 31 -2.32 1.44 -17.06
CA ILE A 31 -3.36 2.25 -16.41
C ILE A 31 -3.92 3.36 -17.30
N GLY A 32 -3.46 3.46 -18.55
CA GLY A 32 -3.86 4.52 -19.50
C GLY A 32 -3.43 5.92 -19.09
N ALA A 33 -2.36 6.05 -18.28
CA ALA A 33 -1.83 7.34 -17.85
C ALA A 33 -0.85 7.89 -18.90
N PRO A 34 -0.99 9.15 -19.35
CA PRO A 34 -0.06 9.73 -20.32
C PRO A 34 1.32 10.02 -19.72
N ALA A 35 1.43 10.10 -18.39
CA ALA A 35 2.68 10.27 -17.65
C ALA A 35 2.46 9.95 -16.16
N LEU A 36 3.52 9.51 -15.48
CA LEU A 36 3.53 9.30 -14.03
C LEU A 36 4.06 10.52 -13.28
N LYS A 37 3.43 10.87 -12.16
CA LYS A 37 3.84 11.96 -11.26
C LYS A 37 3.83 11.49 -9.81
N GLY A 38 4.80 11.97 -9.02
CA GLY A 38 4.88 11.65 -7.60
C GLY A 38 5.94 12.47 -6.88
N GLU A 39 6.24 12.08 -5.64
CA GLU A 39 7.19 12.74 -4.75
C GLU A 39 8.62 12.73 -5.32
N ALA A 40 9.25 13.90 -5.41
CA ALA A 40 10.61 14.02 -5.92
C ALA A 40 11.62 13.32 -4.99
N GLY A 41 12.64 12.70 -5.56
CA GLY A 41 13.68 11.99 -4.79
C GLY A 41 13.38 10.53 -4.49
N PHE A 42 12.21 10.02 -4.91
CA PHE A 42 11.82 8.61 -4.76
C PHE A 42 11.51 7.98 -6.12
N THR A 43 11.89 6.72 -6.28
CA THR A 43 11.47 5.87 -7.41
C THR A 43 9.97 5.56 -7.35
N ARG A 44 9.40 5.00 -8.42
CA ARG A 44 7.96 4.67 -8.44
C ARG A 44 7.57 3.60 -7.45
N LEU A 45 8.38 2.56 -7.28
CA LEU A 45 8.09 1.52 -6.31
C LEU A 45 8.15 2.07 -4.88
N GLU A 46 9.08 2.98 -4.59
CA GLU A 46 9.12 3.66 -3.30
C GLU A 46 7.88 4.53 -3.08
N GLN A 47 7.45 5.28 -4.10
CA GLN A 47 6.21 6.06 -4.04
C GLN A 47 4.97 5.18 -3.83
N LEU A 48 4.90 4.03 -4.50
CA LEU A 48 3.78 3.09 -4.41
C LEU A 48 3.71 2.37 -3.06
N TRP A 49 4.86 2.04 -2.46
CA TRP A 49 4.91 1.10 -1.35
C TRP A 49 5.51 1.62 -0.05
N ALA A 50 6.30 2.69 -0.09
CA ALA A 50 7.08 3.17 1.05
C ALA A 50 6.86 4.64 1.38
N ARG A 51 6.08 5.38 0.56
CA ARG A 51 5.69 6.77 0.82
C ARG A 51 4.19 6.88 1.10
N PRO A 52 3.78 7.78 2.01
CA PRO A 52 2.37 7.98 2.29
C PRO A 52 1.69 8.79 1.17
N THR A 53 0.40 8.54 0.94
CA THR A 53 -0.41 9.23 -0.07
C THR A 53 -1.58 9.98 0.56
N LEU A 54 -2.14 10.93 -0.19
CA LEU A 54 -3.45 11.52 0.07
C LEU A 54 -4.23 11.51 -1.23
N ASP A 55 -5.35 10.81 -1.23
CA ASP A 55 -6.16 10.52 -2.41
C ASP A 55 -7.56 11.11 -2.24
N ILE A 56 -8.06 11.77 -3.28
CA ILE A 56 -9.46 12.21 -3.37
C ILE A 56 -10.25 11.14 -4.11
N ASN A 57 -11.05 10.39 -3.36
CA ASN A 57 -11.82 9.25 -3.87
C ASN A 57 -13.13 9.67 -4.57
N GLY A 58 -13.58 10.90 -4.32
CA GLY A 58 -14.78 11.43 -4.95
C GLY A 58 -15.02 12.88 -4.55
N ILE A 59 -15.60 13.65 -5.48
CA ILE A 59 -16.03 15.02 -5.30
C ILE A 59 -17.45 15.11 -5.85
N TRP A 60 -18.38 15.70 -5.10
CA TRP A 60 -19.75 15.90 -5.58
C TRP A 60 -20.36 17.19 -5.04
N GLY A 61 -21.37 17.69 -5.75
CA GLY A 61 -22.05 18.95 -5.47
C GLY A 61 -22.67 19.52 -6.74
N GLY A 62 -23.69 20.36 -6.61
CA GLY A 62 -24.27 21.06 -7.77
C GLY A 62 -24.86 20.14 -8.85
N PHE A 63 -24.74 20.58 -10.10
CA PHE A 63 -25.23 19.86 -11.29
C PHE A 63 -24.16 18.89 -11.81
N GLN A 64 -24.48 17.59 -11.85
CA GLN A 64 -23.55 16.51 -12.22
C GLN A 64 -23.97 15.76 -13.51
N GLY A 65 -25.05 16.21 -14.15
CA GLY A 65 -25.55 15.62 -15.39
C GLY A 65 -24.85 16.17 -16.64
N PRO A 66 -25.11 15.58 -17.82
CA PRO A 66 -24.61 16.13 -19.08
C PRO A 66 -25.23 17.50 -19.38
N GLY A 67 -24.51 18.33 -20.14
CA GLY A 67 -24.95 19.66 -20.55
C GLY A 67 -24.55 20.76 -19.55
N ALA A 68 -25.34 21.83 -19.50
CA ALA A 68 -25.03 23.00 -18.68
C ALA A 68 -26.23 23.42 -17.82
N LYS A 69 -25.94 23.87 -16.60
CA LYS A 69 -26.94 24.50 -15.71
C LYS A 69 -26.30 25.68 -15.00
N THR A 70 -26.86 26.87 -15.17
CA THR A 70 -26.40 28.11 -14.52
C THR A 70 -26.92 28.18 -13.08
N VAL A 71 -26.43 27.28 -12.22
CA VAL A 71 -26.76 27.23 -10.79
C VAL A 71 -25.49 27.49 -9.97
N ILE A 72 -25.63 28.19 -8.85
CA ILE A 72 -24.60 28.29 -7.82
C ILE A 72 -24.94 27.23 -6.76
N PRO A 73 -24.18 26.13 -6.66
CA PRO A 73 -24.43 25.11 -5.65
C PRO A 73 -24.23 25.68 -4.25
N ALA A 74 -25.12 25.35 -3.32
CA ALA A 74 -24.98 25.76 -1.92
C ALA A 74 -23.94 24.91 -1.15
N GLU A 75 -23.67 23.69 -1.61
CA GLU A 75 -22.80 22.73 -0.94
C GLU A 75 -21.89 21.99 -1.95
N ALA A 76 -20.71 21.61 -1.47
CA ALA A 76 -19.77 20.74 -2.16
C ALA A 76 -19.14 19.79 -1.13
N HIS A 77 -18.81 18.57 -1.57
CA HIS A 77 -18.30 17.52 -0.70
C HIS A 77 -17.15 16.78 -1.37
N ALA A 78 -16.29 16.17 -0.55
CA ALA A 78 -15.25 15.26 -1.01
C ALA A 78 -15.11 14.07 -0.05
N LYS A 79 -14.68 12.92 -0.58
CA LYS A 79 -14.20 11.78 0.19
C LYS A 79 -12.70 11.67 -0.02
N LEU A 80 -11.94 11.60 1.07
CA LEU A 80 -10.50 11.48 1.03
C LEU A 80 -10.04 10.23 1.78
N SER A 81 -8.92 9.66 1.36
CA SER A 81 -8.19 8.63 2.09
C SER A 81 -6.70 8.93 2.05
N MET A 82 -5.96 8.31 2.97
CA MET A 82 -4.50 8.37 2.96
C MET A 82 -3.97 6.95 3.11
N ARG A 83 -2.95 6.60 2.32
CA ARG A 83 -2.11 5.44 2.62
C ARG A 83 -1.06 5.87 3.63
N LEU A 84 -1.02 5.17 4.76
CA LEU A 84 -0.03 5.41 5.81
C LEU A 84 1.06 4.35 5.73
N VAL A 85 2.28 4.79 6.04
CA VAL A 85 3.47 3.94 6.08
C VAL A 85 3.82 3.60 7.54
N PRO A 86 4.73 2.65 7.80
CA PRO A 86 5.13 2.27 9.16
C PRO A 86 5.52 3.50 10.01
N ASN A 87 5.27 3.39 11.31
CA ASN A 87 5.43 4.44 12.35
C ASN A 87 4.42 5.60 12.32
N GLN A 88 3.59 5.74 11.29
CA GLN A 88 2.50 6.72 11.31
C GLN A 88 1.30 6.23 12.14
N ASP A 89 0.87 7.07 13.09
CA ASP A 89 -0.37 6.87 13.84
C ASP A 89 -1.54 7.54 13.10
N TRP A 90 -2.53 6.74 12.69
CA TRP A 90 -3.68 7.23 11.91
C TRP A 90 -4.52 8.27 12.66
N GLN A 91 -4.60 8.21 13.99
CA GLN A 91 -5.32 9.20 14.80
C GLN A 91 -4.56 10.52 14.84
N LYS A 92 -3.23 10.47 14.95
CA LYS A 92 -2.37 11.67 14.86
C LYS A 92 -2.49 12.32 13.49
N ILE A 93 -2.36 11.54 12.42
CA ILE A 93 -2.48 12.04 11.04
C ILE A 93 -3.87 12.63 10.79
N THR A 94 -4.94 11.95 11.23
CA THR A 94 -6.31 12.47 11.15
C THR A 94 -6.42 13.86 11.78
N LYS A 95 -5.92 14.03 13.02
CA LYS A 95 -5.95 15.34 13.69
C LYS A 95 -5.17 16.41 12.92
N GLN A 96 -4.01 16.08 12.37
CA GLN A 96 -3.21 17.01 11.58
C GLN A 96 -3.93 17.46 10.31
N VAL A 97 -4.56 16.53 9.58
CA VAL A 97 -5.31 16.83 8.36
C VAL A 97 -6.56 17.66 8.66
N LEU A 98 -7.31 17.33 9.71
CA LEU A 98 -8.46 18.13 10.15
C LEU A 98 -8.05 19.57 10.48
N ALA A 99 -6.98 19.73 11.27
CA ALA A 99 -6.47 21.05 11.62
C ALA A 99 -6.04 21.85 10.38
N HIS A 100 -5.39 21.20 9.41
CA HIS A 100 -4.99 21.83 8.16
C HIS A 100 -6.20 22.27 7.33
N LEU A 101 -7.20 21.39 7.14
CA LEU A 101 -8.42 21.72 6.39
C LEU A 101 -9.19 22.88 7.02
N ILE A 102 -9.32 22.90 8.35
CA ILE A 102 -9.94 24.01 9.07
C ILE A 102 -9.14 25.30 8.87
N ALA A 103 -7.81 25.24 8.99
CA ALA A 103 -6.95 26.41 8.86
C ALA A 103 -6.97 27.06 7.47
N ILE A 104 -7.17 26.27 6.40
CA ILE A 104 -7.24 26.80 5.03
C ILE A 104 -8.68 27.17 4.61
N THR A 105 -9.69 26.83 5.42
CA THR A 105 -11.09 27.13 5.09
C THR A 105 -11.34 28.64 5.21
N PRO A 106 -11.81 29.32 4.15
CA PRO A 106 -12.11 30.75 4.21
C PRO A 106 -13.26 31.03 5.19
N GLU A 107 -13.27 32.20 5.82
CA GLU A 107 -14.35 32.62 6.74
C GLU A 107 -15.74 32.65 6.08
N SER A 108 -15.80 32.74 4.75
CA SER A 108 -17.04 32.72 3.97
C SER A 108 -17.60 31.32 3.69
N VAL A 109 -16.96 30.26 4.20
CA VAL A 109 -17.34 28.85 3.94
C VAL A 109 -17.49 28.11 5.26
N GLU A 110 -18.59 27.38 5.41
CA GLU A 110 -18.74 26.41 6.51
C GLU A 110 -18.17 25.06 6.08
N ILE A 111 -17.40 24.42 6.98
CA ILE A 111 -16.84 23.08 6.75
C ILE A 111 -17.27 22.13 7.87
N SER A 112 -17.77 20.97 7.48
CA SER A 112 -18.03 19.83 8.37
C SER A 112 -17.22 18.63 7.87
N ILE A 113 -16.50 17.98 8.79
CA ILE A 113 -15.62 16.86 8.47
C ILE A 113 -15.96 15.70 9.39
N THR A 114 -16.19 14.52 8.81
CA THR A 114 -16.44 13.29 9.56
C THR A 114 -15.25 12.35 9.40
N PRO A 115 -14.40 12.18 10.43
CA PRO A 115 -13.34 11.19 10.42
C PRO A 115 -13.90 9.78 10.34
N MET A 116 -13.27 8.93 9.54
CA MET A 116 -13.62 7.51 9.40
C MET A 116 -12.57 6.62 10.08
N HIS A 117 -12.56 5.33 9.74
CA HIS A 117 -11.59 4.36 10.26
C HIS A 117 -10.17 4.63 9.77
N GLY A 118 -9.18 4.07 10.47
CA GLY A 118 -7.78 4.07 10.06
C GLY A 118 -7.10 2.75 10.44
N GLY A 119 -6.02 2.43 9.71
CA GLY A 119 -5.15 1.29 9.95
C GLY A 119 -3.70 1.74 10.07
N ARG A 120 -2.87 0.93 10.74
CA ARG A 120 -1.43 1.16 10.84
C ARG A 120 -0.71 0.47 9.68
N GLY A 121 0.38 1.06 9.20
CA GLY A 121 1.32 0.37 8.33
C GLY A 121 2.04 -0.76 9.08
N TYR A 122 2.46 -1.80 8.35
CA TYR A 122 3.25 -2.89 8.89
C TYR A 122 4.52 -3.09 8.04
N LEU A 123 5.63 -3.38 8.70
CA LEU A 123 6.89 -3.72 8.06
C LEU A 123 7.55 -4.84 8.86
N ALA A 124 7.75 -5.99 8.21
CA ALA A 124 8.48 -7.11 8.78
C ALA A 124 9.99 -6.83 8.77
N GLY A 125 10.74 -7.47 9.66
CA GLY A 125 12.19 -7.32 9.71
C GLY A 125 12.87 -8.10 8.58
N ILE A 126 13.55 -7.42 7.66
CA ILE A 126 14.17 -8.04 6.48
C ILE A 126 15.17 -9.17 6.82
N ASP A 127 15.79 -9.10 8.00
CA ASP A 127 16.75 -10.08 8.51
C ASP A 127 16.10 -11.23 9.30
N SER A 128 14.77 -11.30 9.33
CA SER A 128 14.04 -12.32 10.06
C SER A 128 14.32 -13.73 9.51
N PRO A 129 14.57 -14.73 10.39
CA PRO A 129 14.68 -16.12 9.97
C PRO A 129 13.45 -16.62 9.20
N ALA A 130 12.25 -16.13 9.52
CA ALA A 130 11.03 -16.49 8.81
C ALA A 130 11.01 -15.94 7.37
N ILE A 131 11.50 -14.72 7.16
CA ILE A 131 11.66 -14.14 5.82
C ILE A 131 12.71 -14.92 5.03
N GLN A 132 13.84 -15.29 5.63
CA GLN A 132 14.85 -16.09 4.93
C GLN A 132 14.31 -17.48 4.54
N ALA A 133 13.54 -18.12 5.43
CA ALA A 133 12.85 -19.38 5.15
C ALA A 133 11.85 -19.24 3.98
N ALA A 134 11.10 -18.13 3.92
CA ALA A 134 10.18 -17.80 2.84
C ALA A 134 10.90 -17.58 1.51
N LYS A 135 11.98 -16.79 1.51
CA LYS A 135 12.80 -16.56 0.31
C LYS A 135 13.32 -17.88 -0.27
N ALA A 136 13.85 -18.77 0.58
CA ALA A 136 14.34 -20.07 0.14
C ALA A 136 13.22 -20.96 -0.44
N ALA A 137 12.06 -21.00 0.21
CA ALA A 137 10.92 -21.80 -0.23
C ALA A 137 10.30 -21.30 -1.55
N LEU A 138 10.21 -19.98 -1.73
CA LEU A 138 9.79 -19.37 -2.98
C LEU A 138 10.82 -19.62 -4.09
N ALA A 139 12.11 -19.51 -3.77
CA ALA A 139 13.16 -19.76 -4.74
C ALA A 139 13.16 -21.19 -5.26
N GLU A 140 12.95 -22.18 -4.39
CA GLU A 140 12.83 -23.57 -4.81
C GLU A 140 11.53 -23.84 -5.57
N GLY A 141 10.40 -23.30 -5.14
CA GLY A 141 9.11 -23.55 -5.78
C GLY A 141 8.95 -22.89 -7.15
N PHE A 142 9.54 -21.71 -7.34
CA PHE A 142 9.46 -20.94 -8.60
C PHE A 142 10.70 -21.07 -9.49
N GLY A 143 11.82 -21.58 -8.96
CA GLY A 143 13.06 -21.76 -9.71
C GLY A 143 13.84 -20.46 -9.97
N THR A 144 13.53 -19.39 -9.24
CA THR A 144 14.18 -18.07 -9.36
C THR A 144 14.27 -17.41 -7.99
N GLU A 145 15.27 -16.57 -7.75
CA GLU A 145 15.40 -15.89 -6.46
C GLU A 145 14.15 -15.03 -6.14
N ALA A 146 13.62 -15.20 -4.93
CA ALA A 146 12.55 -14.37 -4.42
C ALA A 146 13.08 -13.01 -3.96
N VAL A 147 12.33 -11.96 -4.28
CA VAL A 147 12.64 -10.59 -3.92
C VAL A 147 11.74 -10.13 -2.78
N LEU A 148 12.22 -9.16 -2.00
CA LEU A 148 11.41 -8.52 -0.96
C LEU A 148 10.70 -7.32 -1.57
N THR A 149 9.39 -7.26 -1.37
CA THR A 149 8.55 -6.14 -1.78
C THR A 149 7.83 -5.56 -0.57
N ARG A 150 7.34 -4.33 -0.74
CA ARG A 150 6.26 -3.80 0.06
C ARG A 150 5.00 -3.77 -0.82
N GLU A 151 3.87 -3.41 -0.23
CA GLU A 151 2.58 -3.37 -0.93
C GLU A 151 1.83 -2.10 -0.52
N GLY A 152 1.18 -1.44 -1.48
CA GLY A 152 0.34 -0.25 -1.24
C GLY A 152 -1.05 -0.60 -0.70
N GLY A 153 -1.40 -1.90 -0.70
CA GLY A 153 -2.64 -2.44 -0.14
C GLY A 153 -2.74 -2.28 1.38
N SER A 154 -3.84 -2.76 1.96
CA SER A 154 -3.99 -2.75 3.42
C SER A 154 -4.72 -4.00 3.91
N ILE A 155 -4.13 -4.65 4.90
CA ILE A 155 -4.71 -5.78 5.63
C ILE A 155 -4.69 -5.39 7.12
N PRO A 156 -5.74 -4.71 7.64
CA PRO A 156 -5.69 -4.06 8.96
C PRO A 156 -5.39 -4.98 10.15
N ILE A 157 -5.65 -6.27 10.00
CA ILE A 157 -5.41 -7.27 11.05
C ILE A 157 -3.92 -7.62 11.21
N VAL A 158 -3.08 -7.40 10.19
CA VAL A 158 -1.63 -7.73 10.21
C VAL A 158 -0.88 -7.03 11.36
N PRO A 159 -0.89 -5.68 11.48
CA PRO A 159 -0.22 -5.02 12.60
C PRO A 159 -0.80 -5.42 13.96
N MET A 160 -2.10 -5.72 14.02
CA MET A 160 -2.76 -6.19 15.24
C MET A 160 -2.28 -7.58 15.66
N LEU A 161 -2.15 -8.53 14.72
CA LEU A 161 -1.61 -9.86 14.99
C LEU A 161 -0.18 -9.76 15.51
N ALA A 162 0.64 -8.93 14.88
CA ALA A 162 2.02 -8.75 15.30
C ALA A 162 2.13 -8.24 16.75
N GLU A 163 1.30 -7.24 17.09
CA GLU A 163 1.24 -6.66 18.43
C GLU A 163 0.70 -7.63 19.47
N VAL A 164 -0.45 -8.26 19.21
CA VAL A 164 -1.15 -9.14 20.17
C VAL A 164 -0.39 -10.44 20.42
N LEU A 165 0.19 -11.03 19.38
CA LEU A 165 0.93 -12.29 19.48
C LEU A 165 2.40 -12.07 19.84
N ASN A 166 2.88 -10.81 19.82
CA ASN A 166 4.29 -10.48 19.94
C ASN A 166 5.16 -11.33 19.00
N ALA A 167 4.70 -11.46 17.75
CA ALA A 167 5.29 -12.32 16.74
C ALA A 167 5.36 -11.59 15.40
N GLU A 168 6.34 -11.95 14.57
CA GLU A 168 6.38 -11.43 13.21
C GLU A 168 5.26 -12.04 12.36
N VAL A 169 4.68 -11.24 11.46
CA VAL A 169 3.67 -11.67 10.51
C VAL A 169 4.31 -11.70 9.13
N LEU A 170 4.56 -12.90 8.63
CA LEU A 170 5.07 -13.12 7.28
C LEU A 170 3.91 -13.05 6.27
N LEU A 171 4.03 -12.16 5.29
CA LEU A 171 3.12 -12.10 4.14
C LEU A 171 3.78 -12.78 2.94
N VAL A 172 3.11 -13.80 2.38
CA VAL A 172 3.54 -14.50 1.17
C VAL A 172 2.39 -14.45 0.17
N GLY A 173 2.60 -13.72 -0.92
CA GLY A 173 1.62 -13.58 -2.00
C GLY A 173 2.06 -14.34 -3.26
N PHE A 174 1.07 -14.79 -4.02
CA PHE A 174 1.27 -15.45 -5.33
C PHE A 174 0.51 -14.71 -6.46
N GLY A 175 -0.10 -13.58 -6.11
CA GLY A 175 -0.85 -12.77 -7.05
C GLY A 175 0.07 -12.02 -8.01
N LEU A 176 -0.39 -11.85 -9.25
CA LEU A 176 0.30 -11.04 -10.25
C LEU A 176 -0.39 -9.67 -10.38
N PRO A 177 0.33 -8.62 -10.82
CA PRO A 177 -0.24 -7.28 -10.96
C PRO A 177 -1.48 -7.20 -11.88
N ASP A 178 -1.62 -8.12 -12.83
CA ASP A 178 -2.68 -8.19 -13.85
C ASP A 178 -3.92 -9.02 -13.41
N GLN A 179 -3.98 -9.43 -12.15
CA GLN A 179 -5.05 -10.30 -11.64
C GLN A 179 -6.30 -9.56 -11.14
N ASN A 180 -6.33 -8.23 -11.26
CA ASN A 180 -7.54 -7.41 -11.08
C ASN A 180 -8.27 -7.63 -9.76
N ALA A 181 -7.55 -7.79 -8.65
CA ALA A 181 -8.17 -7.93 -7.33
C ALA A 181 -9.19 -6.79 -7.09
N HIS A 182 -10.45 -7.16 -6.82
CA HIS A 182 -11.60 -6.24 -6.63
C HIS A 182 -12.10 -5.53 -7.89
N ALA A 183 -11.69 -5.96 -9.08
CA ALA A 183 -12.13 -5.40 -10.36
C ALA A 183 -12.77 -6.50 -11.23
N PRO A 184 -13.48 -6.13 -12.33
CA PRO A 184 -13.97 -7.10 -13.29
C PRO A 184 -12.84 -7.98 -13.83
N ASP A 185 -13.18 -9.21 -14.20
CA ASP A 185 -12.24 -10.21 -14.72
C ASP A 185 -11.07 -10.52 -13.76
N GLU A 186 -11.34 -10.48 -12.46
CA GLU A 186 -10.44 -11.01 -11.41
C GLU A 186 -10.08 -12.46 -11.73
N ASN A 187 -8.78 -12.76 -11.74
CA ASN A 187 -8.27 -14.05 -12.17
C ASN A 187 -7.08 -14.52 -11.32
N LEU A 188 -6.73 -15.80 -11.46
CA LEU A 188 -5.55 -16.38 -10.82
C LEU A 188 -4.84 -17.28 -11.83
N ASP A 189 -3.56 -17.03 -12.03
CA ASP A 189 -2.73 -17.86 -12.90
C ASP A 189 -2.54 -19.27 -12.28
N LEU A 190 -2.79 -20.30 -13.08
CA LEU A 190 -2.76 -21.69 -12.62
C LEU A 190 -1.33 -22.18 -12.33
N GLU A 191 -0.34 -21.67 -13.06
CA GLU A 191 1.06 -22.01 -12.79
C GLU A 191 1.49 -21.42 -11.44
N ASN A 192 1.14 -20.17 -11.16
CA ASN A 192 1.33 -19.53 -9.85
C ASN A 192 0.58 -20.26 -8.74
N PHE A 193 -0.65 -20.72 -8.97
CA PHE A 193 -1.40 -21.51 -7.99
C PHE A 193 -0.66 -22.80 -7.61
N HIS A 194 -0.19 -23.57 -8.60
CA HIS A 194 0.52 -24.82 -8.36
C HIS A 194 1.92 -24.61 -7.75
N LYS A 195 2.68 -23.63 -8.24
CA LYS A 195 3.99 -23.27 -7.66
C LYS A 195 3.85 -22.72 -6.25
N GLY A 196 2.81 -21.92 -5.99
CA GLY A 196 2.49 -21.41 -4.66
C GLY A 196 2.23 -22.52 -3.65
N ILE A 197 1.45 -23.55 -4.02
CA ILE A 197 1.25 -24.74 -3.17
C ILE A 197 2.60 -25.40 -2.84
N ARG A 198 3.46 -25.61 -3.84
CA ARG A 198 4.78 -26.21 -3.63
C ARG A 198 5.64 -25.38 -2.69
N SER A 199 5.70 -24.06 -2.91
CA SER A 199 6.43 -23.13 -2.04
C SER A 199 5.91 -23.13 -0.62
N LEU A 200 4.60 -23.19 -0.39
CA LEU A 200 4.04 -23.22 0.96
C LEU A 200 4.41 -24.52 1.71
N VAL A 201 4.41 -25.67 1.03
CA VAL A 201 4.86 -26.94 1.65
C VAL A 201 6.30 -26.83 2.11
N ILE A 202 7.19 -26.30 1.26
CA ILE A 202 8.61 -26.10 1.58
C ILE A 202 8.76 -25.06 2.70
N LEU A 203 7.96 -23.99 2.68
CA LEU A 203 7.97 -22.96 3.71
C LEU A 203 7.65 -23.55 5.08
N TYR A 204 6.60 -24.36 5.20
CA TYR A 204 6.25 -25.00 6.48
C TYR A 204 7.37 -25.93 6.96
N GLN A 205 8.03 -26.65 6.05
CA GLN A 205 9.20 -27.46 6.40
C GLN A 205 10.34 -26.58 6.93
N ASN A 206 10.71 -25.52 6.20
CA ASN A 206 11.77 -24.59 6.59
C ASN A 206 11.48 -23.93 7.95
N LEU A 207 10.23 -23.51 8.19
CA LEU A 207 9.82 -22.92 9.47
C LEU A 207 9.92 -23.92 10.63
N SER A 208 9.66 -25.20 10.39
CA SER A 208 9.76 -26.25 11.42
C SER A 208 11.20 -26.51 11.88
N GLU A 209 12.18 -26.14 11.04
CA GLU A 209 13.62 -26.29 11.31
C GLU A 209 14.22 -25.07 12.00
N LEU A 210 13.48 -23.96 12.05
CA LEU A 210 13.89 -22.79 12.82
C LEU A 210 13.90 -23.13 14.31
N LYS A 211 14.93 -22.65 15.00
CA LYS A 211 14.98 -22.79 16.47
C LYS A 211 13.80 -22.03 17.08
N PRO A 212 13.08 -22.61 18.04
CA PRO A 212 12.09 -21.86 18.82
C PRO A 212 12.73 -20.61 19.42
N ILE A 213 12.01 -19.49 19.36
CA ILE A 213 12.36 -18.23 20.02
C ILE A 213 12.11 -18.37 21.51
#